data_AF-A0A7J9NV03-F1
#
_entry.id   AF-A0A7J9NV03-F1
#
_cell.length_a   1.000
_cell.length_b   1.000
_cell.length_c   1.000
_cell.angle_alpha   90.00
_cell.angle_beta   90.00
_cell.angle_gamma   90.00
#
_symmetry.space_group_name_H-M   'P 1'
#
loop_
_entity.id
_entity.type
_entity.pdbx_description
1 polymer ?
#
loop_
_entity_poly.entity_id
_entity_poly.type
_entity_poly.pdbx_seq_one_letter_code
_entity_poly.pdbx_strand_id
1 'polypeptide(L)'
;MEILPIVAAGCCILGGIGTIIHTHNINKIIMFALLESGLIGFIASFYYLDVAIVSSILEPISTLILLLGVLKYEYILRTKKKYSAEVPVLTK
;
A
#
# COMPACT_ATOMS: atom_id res chain seq x y z
N MET A 1 -13.57 7.48 27.66
CA MET A 1 -13.39 7.66 26.20
C MET A 1 -12.70 6.42 25.70
N GLU A 2 -13.25 5.74 24.71
CA GLU A 2 -12.58 4.61 24.09
C GLU A 2 -11.38 5.15 23.29
N ILE A 3 -10.17 4.72 23.65
CA ILE A 3 -8.90 5.20 23.06
C ILE A 3 -8.75 4.66 21.63
N LEU A 4 -9.31 3.49 21.36
CA LEU A 4 -9.22 2.77 20.09
C LEU A 4 -9.69 3.58 18.87
N PRO A 5 -10.89 4.19 18.85
CA PRO A 5 -11.35 4.98 17.71
C PRO A 5 -10.50 6.23 17.45
N ILE A 6 -9.89 6.82 18.50
CA ILE A 6 -9.00 7.98 18.35
C ILE A 6 -7.70 7.57 17.66
N VAL A 7 -7.11 6.44 18.09
CA VAL A 7 -5.91 5.88 17.46
C VAL A 7 -6.20 5.46 16.03
N ALA A 8 -7.34 4.80 15.79
CA ALA A 8 -7.79 4.40 14.45
C ALA A 8 -7.95 5.61 13.51
N ALA A 9 -8.57 6.70 13.99
CA ALA A 9 -8.68 7.95 13.25
C ALA A 9 -7.31 8.53 12.89
N GLY A 10 -6.37 8.54 13.85
CA GLY A 10 -4.99 8.97 13.64
C GLY A 10 -4.30 8.16 12.55
N CYS A 11 -4.41 6.83 12.60
CA CYS A 11 -3.85 5.93 11.58
C CYS A 11 -4.46 6.18 10.19
N CYS A 12 -5.79 6.33 10.07
CA CYS A 12 -6.42 6.60 8.77
C CYS A 12 -5.96 7.94 8.17
N ILE A 13 -5.88 8.99 8.99
CA ILE A 13 -5.45 10.32 8.53
C ILE A 13 -3.99 10.29 8.11
N LEU A 14 -3.10 9.75 8.94
CA LEU A 14 -1.66 9.67 8.64
C LEU A 14 -1.39 8.74 7.45
N GLY A 15 -2.08 7.60 7.38
CA GLY A 15 -1.98 6.66 6.28
C GLY A 15 -2.47 7.26 4.96
N GLY A 16 -3.59 8.00 4.99
CA GLY A 16 -4.15 8.69 3.82
C GLY A 16 -3.28 9.82 3.30
N ILE A 17 -2.78 10.67 4.20
CA ILE A 17 -1.82 11.73 3.85
C ILE A 17 -0.53 11.10 3.32
N GLY A 18 -0.03 10.05 3.99
CA GLY A 18 1.16 9.32 3.61
C GLY A 18 1.06 8.69 2.22
N THR A 19 -0.10 8.13 1.86
CA THR A 19 -0.32 7.53 0.53
C THR A 19 -0.30 8.57 -0.58
N ILE A 20 -0.78 9.78 -0.32
CA ILE A 20 -0.83 10.85 -1.34
C ILE A 20 0.56 11.48 -1.52
N ILE A 21 1.28 11.76 -0.43
CA ILE A 21 2.54 12.53 -0.46
C ILE A 21 3.71 11.72 -1.01
N HIS A 22 3.78 10.42 -0.73
CA HIS A 22 4.95 9.63 -1.13
C HIS A 22 5.04 9.42 -2.65
N THR A 23 6.20 9.78 -3.20
CA THR A 23 6.53 9.58 -4.63
C THR A 23 6.96 8.15 -4.93
N HIS A 24 7.63 7.48 -3.99
CA HIS A 24 8.05 6.09 -4.15
C HIS A 24 6.90 5.11 -3.95
N ASN A 25 6.69 4.23 -4.93
CA ASN A 25 5.61 3.23 -4.94
C ASN A 25 5.63 2.31 -3.71
N ILE A 26 6.81 1.91 -3.23
CA ILE A 26 6.94 1.05 -2.04
C ILE A 26 6.47 1.79 -0.77
N ASN A 27 6.91 3.04 -0.57
CA ASN A 27 6.51 3.83 0.59
C ASN A 27 5.01 4.14 0.57
N LYS A 28 4.44 4.29 -0.63
CA LYS A 28 3.00 4.45 -0.83
C LYS A 28 2.23 3.21 -0.38
N ILE A 29 2.71 2.00 -0.69
CA ILE A 29 2.09 0.74 -0.22
C ILE A 29 2.15 0.63 1.30
N ILE A 30 3.27 1.00 1.92
CA ILE A 30 3.40 0.95 3.38
C ILE A 30 2.39 1.90 4.06
N MET A 31 2.23 3.11 3.53
CA MET A 31 1.25 4.06 4.03
C MET A 31 -0.20 3.61 3.77
N PHE A 32 -0.42 2.86 2.69
CA PHE A 32 -1.73 2.27 2.38
C PHE A 32 -2.10 1.17 3.37
N ALA A 33 -1.16 0.29 3.74
CA ALA A 33 -1.36 -0.69 4.81
C ALA A 33 -1.65 0.00 6.16
N LEU A 34 -0.96 1.09 6.46
CA LEU A 34 -1.26 1.87 7.67
C LEU A 34 -2.68 2.46 7.66
N LEU A 35 -3.20 2.85 6.50
CA LEU A 35 -4.60 3.28 6.35
C LEU A 35 -5.59 2.12 6.56
N GLU A 36 -5.34 0.94 5.97
CA GLU A 36 -6.19 -0.25 6.14
C GLU A 36 -6.21 -0.72 7.59
N SER A 37 -5.08 -0.78 8.28
CA SER A 37 -5.03 -1.12 9.71
C SER A 37 -5.84 -0.15 10.59
N GLY A 38 -5.84 1.15 10.25
CA GLY A 38 -6.70 2.14 10.89
C GLY A 38 -8.19 1.87 10.67
N LEU A 39 -8.56 1.45 9.45
CA LEU A 39 -9.94 1.06 9.12
C LEU A 39 -10.37 -0.19 9.90
N ILE A 40 -9.50 -1.18 10.04
CA ILE A 40 -9.75 -2.37 10.88
C ILE A 40 -9.94 -1.97 12.35
N GLY A 41 -9.16 -1.00 12.84
CA GLY A 41 -9.35 -0.41 14.17
C GLY A 41 -10.73 0.22 14.36
N PHE A 42 -11.29 0.87 13.33
CA PHE A 42 -12.66 1.36 13.36
C PHE A 42 -13.69 0.23 13.37
N ILE A 43 -13.53 -0.78 12.51
CA ILE A 43 -14.42 -1.95 12.46
C ILE A 43 -14.49 -2.64 13.84
N ALA A 44 -13.34 -2.81 14.49
CA ALA A 44 -13.25 -3.35 15.84
C ALA A 44 -13.94 -2.45 16.90
N SER A 45 -13.84 -1.13 16.76
CA SER A 45 -14.49 -0.15 17.67
C SER A 45 -16.02 -0.19 17.56
N PHE A 46 -16.57 -0.58 16.41
CA PHE A 46 -18.01 -0.71 16.20
C PHE A 46 -18.56 -2.13 16.54
N TYR A 47 -17.78 -2.95 17.25
CA TYR A 47 -18.16 -4.31 17.67
C TYR A 47 -18.39 -5.31 16.51
N TYR A 48 -17.90 -5.02 15.30
CA TYR A 48 -17.92 -5.94 14.17
C TYR A 48 -16.68 -6.85 14.17
N LEU A 49 -16.53 -7.65 15.22
CA LEU A 49 -15.29 -8.39 15.48
C LEU A 49 -14.97 -9.44 14.40
N ASP A 50 -15.99 -10.14 13.89
CA ASP A 50 -15.81 -11.15 12.84
C ASP A 50 -15.20 -10.53 11.57
N VAL A 51 -15.68 -9.35 11.19
CA VAL A 51 -15.16 -8.60 10.05
C VAL A 51 -13.73 -8.14 10.32
N ALA A 52 -13.45 -7.63 11.53
CA ALA A 52 -12.11 -7.19 11.91
C ALA A 52 -11.08 -8.34 11.84
N ILE A 53 -11.44 -9.54 12.31
CA ILE A 53 -10.58 -10.73 12.26
C ILE A 53 -10.29 -11.12 10.81
N VAL A 54 -11.32 -11.23 9.97
CA VAL A 54 -11.17 -11.61 8.56
C VAL A 54 -10.33 -10.55 7.81
N SER A 55 -10.61 -9.26 8.03
CA SER A 55 -9.86 -8.16 7.42
C SER A 55 -8.39 -8.16 7.85
N SER A 56 -8.08 -8.43 9.12
CA SER A 56 -6.70 -8.47 9.61
C SER A 56 -5.88 -9.62 9.04
N ILE A 57 -6.51 -10.75 8.69
CA ILE A 57 -5.84 -11.86 8.00
C ILE A 57 -5.61 -11.53 6.51
N LEU A 58 -6.57 -10.84 5.89
CA LEU A 58 -6.49 -10.49 4.45
C LEU A 58 -5.54 -9.32 4.17
N GLU A 59 -5.43 -8.35 5.06
CA GLU A 59 -4.55 -7.18 4.93
C GLU A 59 -3.09 -7.53 4.58
N PRO A 60 -2.38 -8.41 5.31
CA PRO A 60 -1.00 -8.77 4.97
C PRO A 60 -0.90 -9.50 3.63
N ILE A 61 -1.91 -10.31 3.27
CA ILE A 61 -1.97 -11.02 1.99
C ILE A 61 -2.11 -10.00 0.84
N SER A 62 -3.04 -9.05 0.98
CA SER A 62 -3.26 -7.95 0.03
C SER A 62 -2.00 -7.12 -0.16
N THR A 63 -1.35 -6.73 0.93
CA THR A 63 -0.10 -5.96 0.92
C THR A 63 1.02 -6.70 0.20
N LEU A 64 1.15 -8.01 0.42
CA LEU A 64 2.18 -8.84 -0.22
C LEU A 64 1.96 -8.95 -1.74
N ILE A 65 0.70 -9.14 -2.17
CA ILE A 65 0.33 -9.17 -3.59
C ILE A 65 0.64 -7.81 -4.25
N LEU A 66 0.27 -6.71 -3.59
CA LEU A 66 0.51 -5.36 -4.09
C LEU A 66 2.00 -5.05 -4.23
N LEU A 67 2.80 -5.46 -3.24
CA LEU A 67 4.26 -5.31 -3.25
C LEU A 67 4.90 -6.10 -4.39
N LEU A 68 4.50 -7.37 -4.59
CA LEU A 68 4.97 -8.18 -5.72
C LEU A 68 4.60 -7.53 -7.07
N GLY A 69 3.40 -6.97 -7.19
CA GLY A 69 2.94 -6.24 -8.37
C GLY A 69 3.84 -5.03 -8.67
N VAL A 70 4.14 -4.22 -7.67
CA VAL A 70 5.02 -3.04 -7.81
C VAL A 70 6.45 -3.44 -8.13
N LEU A 71 7.00 -4.46 -7.47
CA LEU A 71 8.35 -4.96 -7.77
C LEU A 71 8.45 -5.45 -9.22
N LYS A 72 7.44 -6.19 -9.70
CA LYS A 72 7.36 -6.62 -11.09
C LYS A 72 7.25 -5.45 -12.06
N TYR A 73 6.45 -4.44 -11.72
CA TYR A 73 6.29 -3.22 -12.53
C TYR A 73 7.63 -2.46 -12.67
N GLU A 74 8.31 -2.22 -11.55
CA GLU A 74 9.63 -1.57 -11.53
C GLU A 74 10.67 -2.34 -12.35
N TYR A 75 10.67 -3.67 -12.24
CA TYR A 75 11.56 -4.53 -13.02
C TYR A 75 11.33 -4.39 -14.53
N ILE A 76 10.06 -4.43 -14.98
CA ILE A 76 9.70 -4.28 -16.39
C ILE A 76 10.10 -2.89 -16.90
N LEU A 77 9.83 -1.85 -16.12
CA LEU A 77 10.13 -0.46 -16.48
C LEU A 77 11.64 -0.24 -16.66
N ARG A 78 12.45 -0.78 -15.74
CA ARG A 78 13.92 -0.74 -15.84
C ARG A 78 14.45 -1.51 -17.04
N THR A 79 13.88 -2.68 -17.32
CA THR A 79 14.29 -3.53 -18.44
C THR A 79 13.99 -2.85 -19.77
N LYS A 80 12.80 -2.27 -19.95
CA LYS A 80 12.43 -1.49 -21.14
C LYS A 80 13.36 -0.30 -21.39
N LYS A 81 13.74 0.43 -20.34
CA LYS A 81 14.70 1.54 -20.44
C LYS A 81 16.08 1.08 -20.92
N LYS A 82 16.57 -0.06 -20.43
CA LYS A 82 17.88 -0.61 -20.83
C LYS A 82 17.92 -0.99 -22.31
N TYR A 83 16.91 -1.72 -22.80
CA TYR A 83 16.83 -2.09 -24.22
C TYR A 83 16.66 -0.91 -25.16
N SER A 84 15.97 0.16 -24.73
CA SER A 84 15.82 1.38 -25.55
C SER A 84 17.10 2.21 -25.69
N ALA A 85 18.06 2.06 -24.76
CA ALA A 85 19.36 2.73 -24.83
C ALA A 85 20.40 1.93 -25.64
N GLU A 86 20.23 0.60 -25.75
CA GLU A 86 21.17 -0.31 -26.40
C GLU A 86 20.81 -0.61 -27.87
N VAL A 87 19.69 -0.11 -28.40
CA VAL A 87 19.44 -0.15 -29.84
C VAL A 87 20.24 0.97 -30.52
N PRO A 88 21.34 0.68 -31.25
CA PRO A 88 21.94 1.67 -32.12
C PRO A 88 20.83 2.07 -33.09
N VAL A 89 20.52 3.36 -33.13
CA VAL A 89 19.64 3.92 -34.14
C VAL A 89 20.27 3.50 -35.47
N LEU A 90 19.67 2.51 -36.14
CA LEU A 90 20.01 2.12 -37.51
C LEU A 90 19.64 3.31 -38.37
N THR A 91 20.52 4.31 -38.34
CA THR A 91 20.42 5.52 -39.12
C THR A 91 20.82 5.11 -40.53
N LYS A 92 19.83 5.15 -41.40
CA LYS A 92 19.89 4.83 -42.82
C LYS A 92 20.98 5.62 -43.53
#